data_AF-A0A6B2LVG4-F1
#
_entry.id   AF-A0A6B2LVG4-F1
#
_cell.length_a   1.000
_cell.length_b   1.000
_cell.length_c   1.000
_cell.angle_alpha   90.00
_cell.angle_beta   90.00
_cell.angle_gamma   90.00
#
_symmetry.space_group_name_H-M   'P 1'
#
loop_
_entity.id
_entity.type
_entity.pdbx_description
1 polymer ?
#
loop_
_entity_poly.entity_id
_entity_poly.type
_entity_poly.pdbx_seq_one_letter_code
_entity_poly.pdbx_strand_id
1 'polypeptide(L)'
;MGRWHIQQKLGDVFLFMGDFFKVYTDYINNYDQAVVTIGKLCSESDKLEKWLEKRSLLEVCENRSLSAFLAIPLQRLSKYLLL
;
A
#
# COMPACT_ATOMS: atom_id res chain seq x y z
N MET A 1 26.71 9.05 -0.33
CA MET A 1 26.00 10.02 0.53
C MET A 1 25.76 11.28 -0.29
N GLY A 2 24.49 11.58 -0.61
CA GLY A 2 24.13 12.68 -1.53
C GLY A 2 24.43 14.05 -0.92
N ARG A 3 25.14 14.90 -1.66
CA ARG A 3 25.42 16.30 -1.29
C ARG A 3 24.13 17.12 -1.47
N TRP A 4 23.42 17.41 -0.38
CA TRP A 4 22.31 18.38 -0.40
C TRP A 4 22.85 19.79 -0.59
N HIS A 5 22.35 20.51 -1.59
CA HIS A 5 22.71 21.90 -1.83
C HIS A 5 21.87 22.81 -0.91
N ILE A 6 22.45 23.86 -0.33
CA ILE A 6 21.78 24.80 0.60
C ILE A 6 20.51 25.45 0.01
N GLN A 7 20.36 25.43 -1.31
CA GLN A 7 19.22 25.99 -2.04
C GLN A 7 18.13 24.98 -2.41
N GLN A 8 18.34 23.68 -2.24
CA GLN A 8 17.27 22.68 -2.47
C GLN A 8 16.28 22.77 -1.32
N LYS A 9 15.07 23.26 -1.62
CA LYS A 9 13.98 23.26 -0.66
C LYS A 9 13.31 21.89 -0.71
N LEU A 10 13.08 21.30 0.45
CA LEU A 10 12.37 20.03 0.57
C LEU A 10 11.01 20.06 -0.17
N GLY A 11 10.37 21.23 -0.23
CA GLY A 11 9.10 21.44 -0.95
C GLY A 11 9.17 21.17 -2.46
N ASP A 12 10.31 21.39 -3.12
CA ASP A 12 10.45 21.12 -4.56
C ASP A 12 10.39 19.62 -4.86
N VAL A 13 10.83 18.79 -3.92
CA VAL A 13 10.72 17.33 -4.00
C VAL A 13 9.26 16.88 -3.88
N PHE A 14 8.49 17.51 -3.00
CA PHE A 14 7.06 17.23 -2.87
C PHE A 14 6.27 17.67 -4.12
N LEU A 15 6.63 18.80 -4.72
CA LEU A 15 6.04 19.26 -5.99
C LEU A 15 6.33 18.26 -7.13
N PHE A 16 7.56 17.76 -7.23
CA PHE A 16 7.91 16.72 -8.21
C PHE A 16 7.18 15.38 -7.95
N MET A 17 7.03 15.00 -6.68
CA MET A 17 6.34 13.76 -6.29
C MET A 17 4.81 13.86 -6.43
N GLY A 18 4.25 15.08 -6.52
CA GLY A 18 2.82 15.35 -6.59
C GLY A 18 2.11 14.60 -7.71
N ASP A 19 2.70 14.54 -8.90
CA ASP A 19 2.12 13.84 -10.04
C ASP A 19 2.07 12.32 -9.86
N PHE A 20 3.00 11.74 -9.11
CA PHE A 20 3.02 10.31 -8.81
C PHE A 20 1.92 9.92 -7.81
N PHE A 21 1.45 10.86 -6.98
CA PHE A 21 0.34 10.59 -6.06
C PHE A 21 -1.00 10.34 -6.78
N LYS A 22 -1.16 10.82 -8.02
CA LYS A 22 -2.38 10.57 -8.82
C LYS A 22 -2.63 9.08 -9.07
N VAL A 23 -1.57 8.29 -9.25
CA VAL A 23 -1.69 6.83 -9.46
C VAL A 23 -2.26 6.14 -8.22
N TYR A 24 -1.97 6.66 -7.02
CA TYR A 24 -2.54 6.14 -5.80
C TYR A 24 -4.04 6.44 -5.68
N THR A 25 -4.56 7.50 -6.31
CA THR A 25 -6.00 7.77 -6.33
C THR A 25 -6.78 6.62 -6.96
N ASP A 26 -6.34 6.12 -8.12
CA ASP A 26 -6.97 4.98 -8.79
C ASP A 26 -6.86 3.70 -7.96
N TYR A 27 -5.72 3.48 -7.30
CA TYR A 27 -5.53 2.36 -6.40
C TYR A 27 -6.47 2.41 -5.19
N ILE A 28 -6.59 3.58 -4.55
CA ILE A 28 -7.46 3.79 -3.37
C ILE A 28 -8.93 3.60 -3.76
N ASN A 29 -9.35 4.13 -4.90
CA ASN A 29 -10.72 3.98 -5.39
C ASN A 29 -11.10 2.51 -5.63
N ASN A 30 -10.14 1.68 -6.06
CA ASN A 30 -10.36 0.25 -6.32
C ASN A 30 -10.09 -0.64 -5.10
N TYR A 31 -9.52 -0.10 -4.02
CA TYR A 31 -9.13 -0.88 -2.84
C TYR A 31 -10.31 -1.59 -2.20
N ASP A 32 -11.44 -0.90 -2.00
CA ASP A 32 -12.63 -1.49 -1.38
C ASP A 32 -13.16 -2.67 -2.20
N GLN A 33 -13.21 -2.51 -3.53
CA GLN A 33 -13.63 -3.58 -4.44
C GLN A 33 -12.65 -4.75 -4.43
N ALA A 34 -11.34 -4.49 -4.38
CA ALA A 34 -10.31 -5.51 -4.31
C ALA A 34 -10.41 -6.34 -3.01
N VAL A 35 -10.63 -5.70 -1.86
CA VAL A 35 -10.82 -6.38 -0.58
C VAL A 35 -12.06 -7.26 -0.59
N VAL A 36 -13.18 -6.76 -1.10
CA VAL A 36 -14.42 -7.54 -1.24
C VAL A 36 -14.22 -8.74 -2.17
N THR A 37 -13.48 -8.56 -3.26
CA THR A 37 -13.21 -9.62 -4.24
C THR A 37 -12.31 -10.71 -3.64
N ILE A 38 -11.27 -10.33 -2.90
CA ILE A 38 -10.41 -11.27 -2.18
C ILE A 38 -11.22 -12.05 -1.15
N GLY A 39 -12.09 -11.38 -0.39
CA GLY A 39 -12.98 -12.04 0.57
C GLY A 39 -13.87 -13.10 -0.09
N LYS A 40 -14.51 -12.76 -1.22
CA LYS A 40 -15.33 -13.70 -1.99
C LYS A 40 -14.52 -14.89 -2.50
N LEU A 41 -13.35 -14.65 -3.07
CA LEU A 41 -12.49 -15.71 -3.61
C LEU A 41 -11.97 -16.65 -2.51
N CYS A 42 -11.70 -16.14 -1.31
CA CYS A 42 -11.38 -16.98 -0.15
C CYS A 42 -12.58 -17.86 0.23
N SER A 43 -13.79 -17.30 0.27
CA SER A 43 -15.01 -18.06 0.60
C SER A 43 -15.37 -19.11 -0.46
N GLU A 44 -15.06 -18.86 -1.73
CA GLU A 44 -15.34 -19.79 -2.84
C GLU A 44 -14.26 -20.87 -3.01
N SER A 45 -13.03 -20.62 -2.53
CA SER A 45 -11.91 -21.52 -2.71
C SER A 45 -11.06 -21.69 -1.45
N ASP A 46 -11.31 -22.80 -0.74
CA ASP A 46 -10.51 -23.27 0.40
C ASP A 46 -9.01 -23.43 0.05
N LYS A 47 -8.68 -23.72 -1.22
CA LYS A 47 -7.29 -23.75 -1.70
C LYS A 47 -6.63 -22.38 -1.64
N LEU A 48 -7.35 -21.33 -2.01
CA LEU A 48 -6.85 -19.96 -2.03
C LEU A 48 -6.71 -19.42 -0.60
N GLU A 49 -7.68 -19.71 0.26
CA GLU A 49 -7.64 -19.39 1.69
C GLU A 49 -6.42 -20.03 2.38
N LYS A 50 -6.26 -21.36 2.26
CA LYS A 50 -5.10 -22.09 2.84
C LYS A 50 -3.77 -21.63 2.26
N TRP A 51 -3.74 -21.21 1.01
CA TRP A 51 -2.55 -20.65 0.40
C TRP A 51 -2.20 -19.30 1.05
N LEU A 52 -3.18 -18.41 1.21
CA LEU A 52 -2.99 -17.11 1.86
C LEU A 52 -2.57 -17.25 3.33
N GLU A 53 -3.17 -18.17 4.09
CA GLU A 53 -2.76 -18.46 5.46
C GLU A 53 -1.32 -18.93 5.54
N LYS A 54 -0.92 -19.88 4.67
CA LYS A 54 0.47 -20.35 4.59
C LYS A 54 1.45 -19.23 4.24
N ARG A 55 1.03 -18.23 3.47
CA ARG A 55 1.86 -17.06 3.12
C ARG A 55 1.92 -16.07 4.27
N SER A 56 0.83 -15.88 5.00
CA SER A 56 0.78 -15.02 6.19
C SER A 56 1.77 -15.47 7.27
N LEU A 57 2.03 -16.78 7.36
CA LEU A 57 2.99 -17.37 8.30
C LEU A 57 4.47 -17.17 7.92
N LEU A 58 4.76 -16.65 6.73
CA LEU A 58 6.14 -16.30 6.36
C LEU A 58 6.61 -15.11 7.20
N GLU A 59 7.84 -15.16 7.70
CA GLU A 59 8.43 -14.06 8.49
C GLU A 59 8.39 -12.72 7.74
N VAL A 60 8.48 -12.75 6.42
CA VAL A 60 8.40 -11.56 5.54
C VAL A 60 7.01 -10.90 5.58
N CYS A 61 5.96 -11.68 5.86
CA CYS A 61 4.58 -11.19 5.93
C CYS A 61 4.19 -10.69 7.33
N GLU A 62 5.05 -10.85 8.35
CA GLU A 62 4.81 -10.41 9.73
C GLU A 62 3.43 -10.80 10.30
N ASN A 63 2.89 -11.96 9.91
CA ASN A 63 1.52 -12.39 10.26
C ASN A 63 0.40 -11.42 9.85
N ARG A 64 0.65 -10.54 8.86
CA ARG A 64 -0.37 -9.64 8.33
C ARG A 64 -1.12 -10.28 7.17
N SER A 65 -2.43 -10.06 7.14
CA SER A 65 -3.27 -10.46 6.01
C SER A 65 -2.90 -9.68 4.74
N LEU A 66 -3.20 -10.27 3.58
CA LEU A 66 -3.02 -9.59 2.29
C LEU A 66 -3.77 -8.24 2.22
N SER A 67 -4.96 -8.16 2.83
CA SER A 67 -5.72 -6.92 2.94
C SER A 67 -4.96 -5.82 3.71
N ALA A 68 -4.27 -6.18 4.79
CA ALA A 68 -3.46 -5.24 5.56
C ALA A 68 -2.28 -4.68 4.74
N PHE A 69 -1.66 -5.50 3.88
CA PHE A 69 -0.62 -5.03 2.95
C PHE A 69 -1.18 -4.10 1.88
N LEU A 70 -2.35 -4.43 1.32
CA LEU A 70 -3.02 -3.58 0.34
C LEU A 70 -3.42 -2.21 0.92
N ALA A 71 -3.58 -2.10 2.25
CA ALA A 71 -3.89 -0.85 2.95
C ALA A 71 -2.67 0.04 3.23
N ILE A 72 -1.43 -0.47 3.12
CA ILE A 72 -0.21 0.30 3.42
C ILE A 72 -0.10 1.59 2.58
N PRO A 73 -0.39 1.60 1.27
CA PRO A 73 -0.39 2.82 0.47
C PRO A 73 -1.33 3.90 1.01
N LEU A 74 -2.53 3.54 1.48
CA LEU A 74 -3.48 4.47 2.08
C LEU A 74 -2.89 5.09 3.36
N GLN A 75 -2.34 4.24 4.24
CA GLN A 75 -1.74 4.68 5.49
C GLN A 75 -0.50 5.55 5.26
N ARG A 76 0.26 5.29 4.19
CA ARG A 76 1.45 6.07 3.86
C ARG A 76 1.07 7.46 3.34
N LEU A 77 0.02 7.54 2.53
CA LEU A 77 -0.46 8.82 2.00
C LEU A 77 -1.00 9.73 3.11
N SER A 78 -1.77 9.19 4.05
CA SER A 78 -2.29 9.98 5.18
C SER A 78 -1.19 10.53 6.08
N LYS A 79 -0.06 9.82 6.22
CA LYS A 79 1.10 10.32 6.97
C LYS A 79 1.80 11.51 6.30
N TYR A 80 1.79 11.60 4.97
CA TYR A 80 2.36 12.77 4.27
C TYR A 80 1.53 14.04 4.47
N LEU A 81 0.25 13.93 4.83
CA LEU A 81 -0.57 15.10 5.20
C LEU A 81 -0.28 15.60 6.62
N LEU A 82 0.28 14.74 7.48
CA LEU A 82 0.55 15.05 8.90
C LEU A 82 1.98 15.54 9.15
N LEU A 83 2.89 15.36 8.19
CA LEU A 83 4.31 15.74 8.26
C LEU A 83 4.53 17.09 7.59
#